data_AF-A0A9P5XD62-F1
#
_entry.id   AF-A0A9P5XD62-F1
#
_cell.length_a   1.000
_cell.length_b   1.000
_cell.length_c   1.000
_cell.angle_alpha   90.00
_cell.angle_beta   90.00
_cell.angle_gamma   90.00
#
_symmetry.space_group_name_H-M   'P 1'
#
loop_
_entity.id
_entity.type
_entity.pdbx_description
1 polymer ?
#
loop_
_entity_poly.entity_id
_entity_poly.type
_entity_poly.pdbx_seq_one_letter_code
_entity_poly.pdbx_strand_id
1 'polypeptide(L)'
;QTSLRDLTQRALFDKGTVKATFPGVSVVQISCLRSCGGLLWGYHNMQRQYLARQANNEFMRPLSFKVIEGGNHFWHWDFPKDFMKTLASSVRGGI
;
A
#
# COMPACT_ATOMS: atom_id res chain seq x y z
N GLN A 1 -12.61 -19.04 9.91
CA GLN A 1 -11.39 -18.75 9.13
C GLN A 1 -11.15 -17.24 9.19
N THR A 2 -9.94 -16.78 9.48
CA THR A 2 -9.62 -15.34 9.46
C THR A 2 -9.63 -14.83 8.02
N SER A 3 -10.33 -13.73 7.76
CA SER A 3 -10.39 -13.17 6.40
C SER A 3 -9.13 -12.36 6.06
N LEU A 4 -8.84 -12.19 4.77
CA LEU A 4 -7.77 -11.28 4.32
C LEU A 4 -7.99 -9.86 4.84
N ARG A 5 -9.26 -9.42 4.94
CA ARG A 5 -9.62 -8.13 5.52
C ARG A 5 -9.15 -8.02 6.97
N ASP A 6 -9.40 -9.03 7.80
CA ASP A 6 -9.00 -9.01 9.21
C ASP A 6 -7.48 -8.96 9.36
N LEU A 7 -6.76 -9.72 8.53
CA LEU A 7 -5.30 -9.69 8.50
C LEU A 7 -4.77 -8.32 8.10
N THR A 8 -5.33 -7.69 7.06
CA THR A 8 -4.96 -6.34 6.64
C THR A 8 -5.23 -5.32 7.74
N GLN A 9 -6.38 -5.37 8.41
CA GLN A 9 -6.69 -4.46 9.51
C GLN A 9 -5.67 -4.58 10.65
N ARG A 10 -5.30 -5.81 11.02
CA ARG A 10 -4.30 -6.04 12.07
C ARG A 10 -2.90 -5.58 11.67
N ALA A 11 -2.48 -5.86 10.44
CA ALA A 11 -1.15 -5.52 9.95
C ALA A 11 -0.92 -4.00 9.83
N LEU A 12 -1.99 -3.23 9.55
CA LEU A 12 -1.90 -1.79 9.29
C LEU A 12 -2.43 -0.91 10.42
N PHE A 13 -3.44 -1.36 11.18
CA PHE A 13 -4.16 -0.48 12.12
C PHE A 13 -4.19 -0.98 13.57
N ASP A 14 -3.88 -2.27 13.83
CA ASP A 14 -3.79 -2.75 15.19
C ASP A 14 -2.43 -2.41 15.84
N LYS A 15 -2.47 -1.52 16.82
CA LYS A 15 -1.26 -1.03 17.51
C LYS A 15 -0.46 -2.15 18.17
N GLY A 16 -1.13 -3.14 18.76
CA GLY A 16 -0.46 -4.28 19.39
C GLY A 16 0.32 -5.11 18.37
N THR A 17 -0.35 -5.51 17.29
CA THR A 17 0.23 -6.30 16.20
C THR A 17 1.39 -5.56 15.53
N VAL A 18 1.21 -4.27 15.19
CA VAL A 18 2.26 -3.47 14.52
C VAL A 18 3.50 -3.30 15.40
N LYS A 19 3.33 -3.04 16.71
CA LYS A 19 4.47 -2.92 17.63
C LYS A 19 5.20 -4.23 17.85
N ALA A 20 4.47 -5.34 17.89
CA ALA A 20 5.06 -6.67 18.04
C ALA A 20 5.75 -7.16 16.75
N THR A 21 5.32 -6.68 15.58
CA THR A 21 5.74 -7.24 14.27
C THR A 21 6.22 -6.13 13.34
N PHE A 22 7.53 -6.01 13.18
CA PHE A 22 8.21 -5.00 12.37
C PHE A 22 7.79 -3.54 12.70
N PRO A 23 8.10 -3.05 13.91
CA PRO A 23 7.62 -1.74 14.39
C PRO A 23 8.14 -0.55 13.59
N GLY A 24 9.27 -0.68 12.91
CA GLY A 24 9.89 0.38 12.10
C GLY A 24 9.61 0.30 10.60
N VAL A 25 8.78 -0.64 10.14
CA VAL A 25 8.51 -0.83 8.70
C VAL A 25 7.39 0.09 8.24
N SER A 26 7.72 0.96 7.29
CA SER A 26 6.77 1.69 6.46
C SER A 26 6.33 0.84 5.25
N VAL A 27 5.16 1.16 4.70
CA VAL A 27 4.59 0.48 3.54
C VAL A 27 4.37 1.51 2.43
N VAL A 28 4.61 1.11 1.19
CA VAL A 28 4.22 1.87 0.00
C VAL A 28 3.29 0.99 -0.82
N GLN A 29 2.04 1.41 -0.98
CA GLN A 29 1.09 0.74 -1.88
C GLN A 29 1.22 1.35 -3.28
N ILE A 30 1.74 0.57 -4.21
CA ILE A 30 1.86 0.95 -5.62
C ILE A 30 0.64 0.42 -6.38
N SER A 31 -0.03 1.28 -7.14
CA SER A 31 -1.15 0.94 -8.01
C SER A 31 -0.88 1.39 -9.44
N CYS A 32 -1.44 0.65 -10.39
CA CYS A 32 -1.24 0.83 -11.83
C CYS A 32 -2.60 1.14 -12.47
N LEU A 33 -2.78 2.32 -13.06
CA LEU A 33 -4.12 2.81 -13.45
C LEU A 33 -4.79 2.05 -14.59
N ARG A 34 -4.03 1.29 -15.38
CA ARG A 34 -4.55 0.42 -16.46
C ARG A 34 -4.76 -1.03 -16.00
N SER A 35 -4.87 -1.25 -14.69
CA SER A 35 -5.19 -2.55 -14.09
C SER A 35 -6.69 -2.84 -14.11
N CYS A 36 -7.08 -4.09 -13.85
CA CYS A 36 -8.49 -4.46 -13.74
C CYS A 36 -9.17 -3.79 -12.53
N GLY A 37 -10.50 -3.64 -12.60
CA GLY A 37 -11.28 -2.86 -11.64
C GLY A 37 -11.12 -3.29 -10.18
N GLY A 38 -10.94 -4.59 -9.90
CA GLY A 38 -10.73 -5.08 -8.54
C GLY A 38 -9.48 -4.52 -7.86
N LEU A 39 -8.40 -4.31 -8.62
CA LEU A 39 -7.14 -3.77 -8.10
C LEU A 39 -7.25 -2.27 -7.82
N LEU A 40 -7.89 -1.54 -8.74
CA LEU A 40 -8.17 -0.12 -8.56
C LEU A 40 -9.09 0.10 -7.37
N TRP A 41 -10.14 -0.70 -7.24
CA TRP A 41 -11.04 -0.67 -6.09
C TRP A 41 -10.28 -0.92 -4.78
N GLY A 42 -9.39 -1.93 -4.73
CA GLY A 42 -8.57 -2.20 -3.56
C GLY A 42 -7.68 -1.02 -3.16
N TYR A 43 -7.05 -0.36 -4.13
CA TYR A 43 -6.27 0.86 -3.92
C TYR A 43 -7.11 1.99 -3.31
N HIS A 44 -8.21 2.37 -3.97
CA HIS A 44 -9.06 3.46 -3.51
C HIS A 44 -9.70 3.17 -2.15
N ASN A 45 -10.09 1.92 -1.91
CA ASN A 45 -10.69 1.52 -0.64
C ASN A 45 -9.68 1.64 0.50
N MET A 46 -8.43 1.19 0.30
CA MET A 46 -7.36 1.34 1.29
C MET A 46 -7.03 2.82 1.54
N GLN A 47 -6.88 3.60 0.47
CA GLN A 47 -6.60 5.03 0.55
C GLN A 47 -7.70 5.77 1.36
N ARG A 48 -8.97 5.48 1.07
CA ARG A 48 -10.11 6.04 1.81
C ARG A 48 -10.07 5.66 3.30
N GLN A 49 -9.84 4.39 3.62
CA GLN A 49 -9.75 3.94 5.01
C GLN A 49 -8.60 4.62 5.76
N TYR A 50 -7.42 4.71 5.12
CA TYR A 50 -6.25 5.33 5.72
C TYR A 50 -6.48 6.83 5.99
N LEU A 51 -7.01 7.56 5.01
CA LEU A 51 -7.30 8.99 5.16
C LEU A 51 -8.36 9.27 6.25
N ALA A 52 -9.39 8.42 6.35
CA ALA A 52 -10.41 8.56 7.40
C ALA A 52 -9.82 8.37 8.80
N ARG A 53 -8.98 7.34 8.99
CA ARG A 53 -8.29 7.09 10.26
C ARG A 53 -7.28 8.20 10.59
N GLN A 54 -6.59 8.72 9.58
CA GLN A 54 -5.69 9.86 9.72
C GLN A 54 -6.43 11.10 10.22
N ALA A 55 -7.60 11.42 9.65
CA ALA A 55 -8.43 12.54 10.08
C ALA A 55 -8.91 12.40 11.53
N ASN A 56 -9.10 11.17 12.00
CA ASN A 56 -9.50 10.86 13.38
C ASN A 56 -8.30 10.74 14.36
N ASN A 57 -7.07 10.97 13.90
CA ASN A 57 -5.85 10.78 14.68
C ASN A 57 -5.72 9.37 15.30
N GLU A 58 -6.23 8.36 14.59
CA GLU A 58 -6.13 6.97 15.00
C GLU A 58 -4.72 6.42 14.73
N PHE A 59 -4.33 5.37 15.45
CA PHE A 59 -3.06 4.69 15.18
C PHE A 59 -3.09 4.01 13.81
N MET A 60 -2.02 4.22 13.03
CA MET A 60 -1.81 3.57 11.74
C MET A 60 -0.32 3.29 11.54
N ARG A 61 0.01 2.15 10.91
CA ARG A 61 1.34 1.91 10.34
C ARG A 61 1.58 2.96 9.24
N PRO A 62 2.78 3.57 9.16
CA PRO A 62 3.09 4.49 8.07
C PRO A 62 2.87 3.84 6.70
N LEU A 63 1.94 4.40 5.94
CA LEU A 63 1.59 3.96 4.59
C LEU A 63 1.56 5.15 3.64
N SER A 64 2.20 5.01 2.50
CA SER A 64 2.09 5.95 1.37
C SER A 64 1.53 5.26 0.13
N PHE A 65 1.06 6.07 -0.80
CA PHE A 65 0.38 5.62 -2.01
C PHE A 65 1.14 6.15 -3.22
N LYS A 66 1.42 5.28 -4.19
CA LYS A 66 2.07 5.64 -5.46
C LYS A 66 1.26 5.09 -6.63
N VAL A 67 1.06 5.93 -7.63
CA VAL A 67 0.29 5.59 -8.81
C VAL A 67 1.18 5.62 -10.05
N ILE A 68 1.03 4.62 -10.92
CA ILE A 68 1.70 4.53 -12.21
C ILE A 68 0.66 4.78 -13.31
N GLU A 69 0.65 5.98 -13.88
CA GLU A 69 -0.43 6.45 -14.77
C GLU A 69 -0.55 5.68 -16.11
N GLY A 70 0.50 4.98 -16.54
CA GLY A 70 0.45 4.09 -17.71
C GLY A 70 0.56 2.59 -17.40
N GLY A 71 0.74 2.23 -16.13
CA GLY A 71 1.02 0.86 -15.72
C GLY A 71 -0.23 -0.02 -15.81
N ASN A 72 -0.07 -1.25 -16.28
CA ASN A 72 -1.06 -2.33 -16.16
C ASN A 72 -0.69 -3.26 -14.98
N HIS A 73 -1.42 -4.36 -14.79
CA HIS A 73 -1.14 -5.32 -13.71
C HIS A 73 0.24 -5.99 -13.82
N PHE A 74 0.71 -6.19 -15.05
CA PHE A 74 2.00 -6.81 -15.40
C PHE A 74 3.10 -5.77 -15.68
N TRP A 75 2.96 -4.54 -15.18
CA TRP A 75 3.94 -3.47 -15.43
C TRP A 75 5.38 -3.86 -15.03
N HIS A 76 5.52 -4.68 -13.99
CA HIS A 76 6.80 -5.25 -13.56
C HIS A 76 7.45 -6.20 -14.57
N TRP A 77 6.66 -6.82 -15.44
CA TRP A 77 7.10 -7.67 -16.54
C TRP A 77 7.39 -6.86 -17.80
N ASP A 78 6.48 -5.96 -18.17
CA ASP A 78 6.58 -5.17 -19.39
C ASP A 78 7.69 -4.11 -19.31
N PHE A 79 7.88 -3.52 -18.13
CA PHE A 79 8.84 -2.42 -17.88
C PHE A 79 9.69 -2.69 -16.63
N PRO A 80 10.48 -3.77 -16.60
CA PRO A 80 11.17 -4.22 -15.39
C PRO A 80 12.18 -3.20 -14.86
N LYS A 81 12.83 -2.42 -15.75
CA LYS A 81 13.77 -1.37 -15.35
C LYS A 81 13.07 -0.23 -14.61
N ASP A 82 11.93 0.23 -15.13
CA ASP A 82 11.16 1.32 -14.51
C ASP A 82 10.52 0.86 -13.20
N PHE A 83 10.05 -0.39 -13.15
CA PHE A 83 9.59 -1.03 -11.93
C PHE A 83 10.68 -1.05 -10.86
N MET A 84 11.88 -1.57 -11.17
CA MET A 84 12.97 -1.65 -10.21
C MET A 84 13.44 -0.27 -9.75
N LYS A 85 13.50 0.72 -10.65
CA LYS A 85 13.81 2.12 -10.31
C LYS A 85 12.80 2.68 -9.31
N THR A 86 11.51 2.44 -9.56
CA THR A 86 10.42 2.90 -8.69
C THR A 86 10.44 2.21 -7.34
N LEU A 87 10.63 0.89 -7.32
CA LEU A 87 10.77 0.12 -6.08
C LEU A 87 11.93 0.64 -5.23
N ALA A 88 13.10 0.85 -5.84
CA ALA A 88 14.27 1.38 -5.15
C ALA A 88 14.03 2.80 -4.59
N SER A 89 13.32 3.67 -5.33
CA SER A 89 12.98 5.01 -4.84
C SER A 89 12.03 4.94 -3.65
N SER A 90 11.00 4.09 -3.73
CA SER A 90 10.00 3.90 -2.67
C SER A 90 10.61 3.39 -1.37
N VAL A 91 11.57 2.46 -1.43
CA VAL A 91 12.27 1.95 -0.24
C VAL A 91 13.13 3.03 0.43
N ARG A 92 13.73 3.94 -0.34
CA ARG A 92 14.58 5.03 0.17
C ARG A 92 13.77 6.23 0.70
N GLY A 93 12.44 6.17 0.69
CA GLY A 93 11.58 7.30 1.07
C GLY A 93 11.43 8.36 -0.03
N GLY A 94 11.92 8.10 -1.25
CA GLY A 94 11.65 8.91 -2.43
C GLY A 94 10.27 8.57 -2.99
N ILE A 95 9.24 9.14 -2.36
CA ILE A 95 7.85 9.07 -2.83
C ILE A 95 7.69 10.05 -3.98
#